data_AF-Q0I2B5-F1
#
_entry.id   AF-Q0I2B5-F1
#
_cell.length_a   1.000
_cell.length_b   1.000
_cell.length_c   1.000
_cell.angle_alpha   90.00
_cell.angle_beta   90.00
_cell.angle_gamma   90.00
#
_symmetry.space_group_name_H-M   'P 1'
#
loop_
_entity.id
_entity.type
_entity.pdbx_description
1 polymer ?
#
loop_
_entity_poly.entity_id
_entity_poly.type
_entity_poly.pdbx_seq_one_letter_code
_entity_poly.pdbx_strand_id
1 'polypeptide(L)' 'MKNSIVKIYFKSSFIMAIVVAFNSIKGGVGKSTLAAQTAVYLARLGRVAVMDCDPQQNLNRWAMRRAEAGEIFQQKI' A
#
# COMPACT_ATOMS: atom_id res chain seq x y z
N MET A 1 11.86 -6.63 -18.22
CA MET A 1 12.25 -6.17 -16.87
C MET A 1 11.05 -5.52 -16.22
N LYS A 2 10.36 -6.21 -15.31
CA LYS A 2 9.12 -5.75 -14.67
C LYS A 2 9.49 -5.03 -13.36
N ASN A 3 9.78 -3.74 -13.43
CA ASN A 3 9.96 -2.91 -12.23
C ASN A 3 8.57 -2.64 -11.66
N SER A 4 8.23 -3.25 -10.52
CA SER A 4 6.97 -2.99 -9.83
C SER A 4 7.24 -2.08 -8.63
N ILE A 5 6.59 -0.93 -8.58
CA ILE A 5 6.68 0.05 -7.50
C ILE A 5 5.35 0.09 -6.76
N VAL A 6 5.38 0.04 -5.44
CA VAL A 6 4.22 0.40 -4.59
C VAL A 6 4.62 1.57 -3.73
N LYS A 7 3.82 2.63 -3.67
CA LYS A 7 4.08 3.81 -2.83
C LYS A 7 3.10 3.86 -1.66
N ILE A 8 3.62 4.09 -0.46
CA ILE A 8 2.83 4.39 0.74
C ILE A 8 3.15 5.82 1.18
N TYR A 9 2.12 6.60 1.45
CA TYR A 9 2.21 7.94 2.00
C TYR A 9 1.75 7.91 3.45
N PHE A 10 2.50 8.51 4.37
CA PHE A 10 2.09 8.70 5.77
C PHE A 10 2.10 10.18 6.12
N LYS A 11 0.96 10.72 6.58
CA LYS A 11 0.87 12.11 7.05
C LYS A 11 1.12 12.15 8.55
N SER A 12 2.32 12.61 8.92
CA SER A 12 2.67 12.95 10.30
C SER A 12 2.10 14.33 10.68
N SER A 13 2.06 14.69 11.97
CA SER A 13 1.69 16.03 12.45
C SER A 13 2.61 17.15 11.94
N PHE A 14 3.71 16.80 11.30
CA PHE A 14 4.55 17.73 10.53
C PHE A 14 4.02 17.89 9.09
N ILE A 15 4.21 19.07 8.51
CA ILE A 15 3.65 19.53 7.22
C ILE A 15 3.95 18.62 6.00
N MET A 16 4.78 17.57 6.14
CA MET A 16 5.23 16.69 5.06
C MET A 16 4.71 15.25 5.15
N ALA A 17 4.44 14.67 3.98
CA ALA A 17 4.18 13.24 3.82
C ALA A 17 5.48 12.47 3.62
N ILE A 18 5.64 11.33 4.31
CA ILE A 18 6.73 10.39 4.06
C ILE A 18 6.30 9.42 2.96
N VAL A 19 7.12 9.26 1.92
CA VAL A 19 6.88 8.32 0.81
C VAL A 19 7.79 7.11 0.95
N VAL A 20 7.19 5.93 1.08
CA VAL A 20 7.91 4.65 1.12
C VAL A 20 7.62 3.87 -0.16
N ALA A 21 8.67 3.45 -0.87
CA ALA A 21 8.55 2.70 -2.11
C ALA A 21 9.03 1.24 -1.96
N PHE A 22 8.19 0.28 -2.31
CA PHE A 22 8.56 -1.14 -2.37
C PHE A 22 8.87 -1.53 -3.81
N ASN A 23 10.14 -1.81 -4.10
CA ASN A 23 10.61 -2.15 -5.44
C ASN A 23 11.52 -3.39 -5.42
N SER A 24 11.47 -4.20 -6.48
CA SER A 24 12.37 -5.35 -6.68
C SER A 24 12.24 -5.89 -8.09
N ILE A 25 13.37 -6.33 -8.65
CA ILE A 25 13.52 -6.92 -9.98
C ILE A 25 12.92 -8.34 -10.04
N LYS A 26 12.88 -9.06 -8.90
CA LYS A 26 12.35 -10.42 -8.81
C LYS A 26 10.86 -10.41 -8.45
N GLY A 27 10.08 -11.21 -9.17
CA GLY A 27 8.68 -11.49 -8.84
C GLY A 27 8.55 -12.37 -7.60
N GLY A 28 7.43 -12.30 -6.89
CA GLY A 28 7.14 -13.22 -5.77
C GLY A 28 7.90 -12.97 -4.46
N VAL A 29 8.76 -11.94 -4.37
CA VAL A 29 9.52 -11.63 -3.13
C VAL A 29 8.69 -10.99 -2.01
N GLY A 30 7.36 -10.90 -2.16
CA GLY A 30 6.47 -10.36 -1.12
C GLY A 30 6.30 -8.83 -1.09
N LYS A 31 6.63 -8.10 -2.16
CA LYS A 31 6.48 -6.61 -2.21
C LYS A 31 5.08 -6.13 -1.86
N SER A 32 4.06 -6.63 -2.57
CA SER A 32 2.67 -6.24 -2.34
C SER A 32 2.21 -6.65 -0.94
N THR A 33 2.65 -7.82 -0.46
CA THR A 33 2.36 -8.29 0.89
C THR A 33 2.93 -7.35 1.95
N LEU A 34 4.21 -7.00 1.83
CA LEU A 34 4.88 -6.12 2.79
C LEU A 34 4.27 -4.71 2.74
N ALA A 35 3.95 -4.20 1.55
CA ALA A 35 3.29 -2.92 1.41
C ALA A 35 1.89 -2.92 2.06
N ALA A 36 1.10 -3.98 1.87
CA ALA A 36 -0.21 -4.15 2.52
C ALA A 36 -0.08 -4.12 4.05
N GLN A 37 0.80 -4.94 4.61
CA GLN A 37 1.00 -5.03 6.06
C GLN A 37 1.53 -3.71 6.65
N THR A 38 2.46 -3.05 5.95
CA THR A 38 2.99 -1.73 6.35
C THR A 38 1.88 -0.68 6.35
N ALA A 39 1.03 -0.65 5.32
CA ALA A 39 -0.09 0.28 5.25
C ALA A 39 -1.10 0.06 6.38
N VAL A 40 -1.46 -1.19 6.66
CA VAL A 40 -2.37 -1.55 7.77
C VAL A 40 -1.78 -1.13 9.11
N TYR A 41 -0.49 -1.38 9.35
CA TYR A 41 0.17 -0.96 10.58
C TYR A 41 0.19 0.57 10.72
N LEU A 42 0.64 1.29 9.70
CA LEU A 42 0.74 2.75 9.72
C LEU A 42 -0.63 3.44 9.81
N ALA A 43 -1.69 2.84 9.26
CA ALA A 43 -3.04 3.36 9.36
C ALA A 43 -3.55 3.40 10.82
N ARG A 44 -2.98 2.57 11.71
CA ARG A 44 -3.27 2.63 13.16
C ARG A 44 -2.59 3.82 13.85
N LEU A 45 -1.60 4.44 13.22
CA LEU A 45 -0.80 5.53 13.76
C LEU A 45 -1.14 6.89 13.13
N GLY A 46 -1.84 6.91 11.99
CA GLY A 46 -2.17 8.16 11.30
C GLY A 46 -2.73 7.93 9.90
N ARG A 47 -2.84 9.02 9.12
CA ARG A 47 -3.40 8.95 7.76
C ARG A 47 -2.38 8.32 6.81
N VAL A 48 -2.83 7.30 6.08
CA VAL A 48 -2.05 6.59 5.08
C VAL A 48 -2.75 6.62 3.72
N ALA A 49 -1.98 6.79 2.66
CA ALA A 49 -2.44 6.51 1.29
C ALA A 49 -1.55 5.44 0.65
N VAL A 50 -2.15 4.59 -0.18
CA VAL A 50 -1.45 3.50 -0.88
C VAL A 50 -1.69 3.65 -2.37
N MET A 51 -0.63 3.51 -3.16
CA MET A 51 -0.66 3.54 -4.62
C MET A 51 0.01 2.30 -5.18
N ASP A 52 -0.78 1.46 -5.85
CA ASP A 52 -0.31 0.27 -6.56
C ASP A 52 0.10 0.66 -7.98
N CYS A 53 1.41 0.71 -8.25
CA CYS A 53 1.94 0.95 -9.60
C CYS A 53 2.41 -0.36 -10.26
N ASP A 54 2.05 -1.54 -9.73
CA ASP A 54 2.30 -2.82 -10.39
C ASP A 54 1.22 -3.06 -11.46
N PRO A 55 1.58 -3.35 -12.72
CA PRO A 55 0.61 -3.72 -13.77
C PRO A 55 -0.32 -4.89 -13.39
N GLN A 56 0.11 -5.78 -12.48
CA GLN A 56 -0.70 -6.92 -12.02
C GLN A 56 -1.74 -6.53 -10.97
N GLN A 57 -1.61 -5.36 -10.35
CA GLN A 57 -2.56 -4.82 -9.37
C GLN A 57 -2.87 -5.77 -8.19
N ASN A 58 -1.87 -6.55 -7.76
CA ASN A 58 -2.03 -7.54 -6.70
C ASN A 58 -2.46 -6.91 -5.37
N LEU A 59 -2.00 -5.69 -5.08
CA LEU A 59 -2.33 -4.99 -3.85
C LEU A 59 -3.76 -4.44 -3.89
N ASN A 60 -4.18 -3.92 -5.04
CA ASN A 60 -5.57 -3.49 -5.24
C ASN A 60 -6.54 -4.68 -5.09
N ARG A 61 -6.24 -5.83 -5.71
CA ARG A 61 -7.06 -7.04 -5.57
C ARG A 61 -7.16 -7.50 -4.11
N TRP A 62 -6.07 -7.43 -3.36
CA TRP A 62 -6.08 -7.71 -1.93
C TRP A 62 -6.99 -6.75 -1.16
N ALA A 63 -6.93 -5.44 -1.45
CA ALA A 63 -7.77 -4.44 -0.80
C ALA A 63 -9.26 -4.65 -1.08
N MET A 64 -9.62 -4.97 -2.33
CA MET A 64 -11.01 -5.27 -2.72
C MET A 64 -11.58 -6.46 -1.95
N ARG A 65 -10.82 -7.55 -1.81
CA ARG A 65 -11.24 -8.74 -1.03
C ARG A 65 -11.50 -8.42 0.43
N ARG A 66 -10.75 -7.49 1.03
CA ARG A 66 -10.99 -7.03 2.40
C ARG A 66 -12.26 -6.22 2.51
N ALA A 67 -12.52 -5.34 1.53
CA ALA A 67 -13.76 -4.58 1.47
C ALA A 67 -14.99 -5.50 1.33
N GLU A 68 -14.90 -6.55 0.48
CA GLU A 68 -15.93 -7.59 0.34
C GLU A 68 -16.18 -8.35 1.66
N ALA A 69 -15.12 -8.56 2.46
CA ALA A 69 -15.21 -9.18 3.78
C ALA A 69 -15.68 -8.23 4.90
N GLY A 70 -16.05 -6.98 4.57
CA GLY A 70 -16.46 -5.96 5.55
C GLY A 70 -15.30 -5.28 6.28
N GLU A 71 -14.06 -5.61 5.95
CA GLU A 71 -12.85 -5.02 6.55
C GLU A 71 -12.40 -3.80 5.74
N ILE A 72 -13.15 -2.71 5.86
CA ILE A 72 -12.92 -1.47 5.10
C ILE A 72 -11.63 -0.79 5.56
N PHE A 73 -10.66 -0.71 4.65
CA PHE A 73 -9.57 0.25 4.73
C PHE A 73 -10.15 1.61 4.27
N GLN A 74 -10.59 2.45 5.21
CA GLN A 74 -11.25 3.73 4.89
C GLN A 74 -10.41 4.59 3.93
N GLN A 75 -10.96 5.55 3.18
CA GLN A 75 -12.25 5.87 2.56
C GLN A 75 -11.95 7.21 1.86
N LYS A 76 -12.37 7.39 0.60
CA LYS A 76 -12.35 8.63 -0.21
C LYS A 76 -11.35 9.73 0.22
N ILE A 77 -10.36 9.98 -0.66
CA ILE A 77 -9.81 11.34 -0.79
C ILE A 77 -10.98 12.31 -1.00
#